data_AF-A0A4Q5P9T7-F1
#
_entry.id   AF-A0A4Q5P9T7-F1
#
_cell.length_a   1.000
_cell.length_b   1.000
_cell.length_c   1.000
_cell.angle_alpha   90.00
_cell.angle_beta   90.00
_cell.angle_gamma   90.00
#
_symmetry.space_group_name_H-M   'P 1'
#
loop_
_entity.id
_entity.type
_entity.pdbx_description
1 polymer ?
#
loop_
_entity_poly.entity_id
_entity_poly.type
_entity_poly.pdbx_seq_one_letter_code
_entity_poly.pdbx_strand_id
1 'polypeptide(L)'
;PAQAMYHFLSGYTAKVAGTERGLGNDPEPEFSTCFGSPFLPLDPSVYGNMLRDLIAKHNVDCWLVNTGWTGGKYGVGSRMPIKVTRALLTAALNGSLRNVEFRTDKYFGFAVPTALDGVPSEILDPVNTWKDKAEFDATARKLVGMFQKNFAKFEAQVDAEVRAAAPDVKMAAE
;
A
#
# COMPACT_ATOMS: atom_id res chain seq x y z
N PRO A 1 -11.33 8.01 -2.09
CA PRO A 1 -10.39 9.12 -2.45
C PRO A 1 -9.32 9.39 -1.38
N ALA A 2 -9.68 9.59 -0.11
CA ALA A 2 -8.75 9.94 0.96
C ALA A 2 -7.59 8.95 1.17
N GLN A 3 -7.86 7.64 1.21
CA GLN A 3 -6.81 6.62 1.31
C GLN A 3 -5.83 6.65 0.11
N ALA A 4 -6.35 6.85 -1.11
CA ALA A 4 -5.50 6.98 -2.30
C ALA A 4 -4.54 8.17 -2.15
N MET A 5 -5.03 9.29 -1.63
CA MET A 5 -4.23 10.47 -1.36
C MET A 5 -3.16 10.24 -0.29
N TYR A 6 -3.55 9.62 0.83
CA TYR A 6 -2.62 9.28 1.90
C TYR A 6 -1.46 8.41 1.39
N HIS A 7 -1.78 7.35 0.65
CA HIS A 7 -0.77 6.44 0.09
C HIS A 7 0.07 7.08 -1.02
N PHE A 8 -0.53 7.94 -1.86
CA PHE A 8 0.19 8.67 -2.90
C PHE A 8 1.23 9.62 -2.33
N LEU A 9 0.85 10.45 -1.36
CA LEU A 9 1.77 11.37 -0.68
C LEU A 9 2.80 10.61 0.16
N SER A 10 2.40 9.48 0.78
CA SER A 10 3.34 8.62 1.50
C SER A 10 4.40 8.03 0.57
N GLY A 11 3.98 7.47 -0.57
CA GLY A 11 4.89 6.92 -1.58
C GLY A 11 5.73 5.74 -1.08
N TYR A 12 5.15 4.89 -0.23
CA TYR A 12 5.85 3.74 0.33
C TYR A 12 6.18 2.70 -0.74
N THR A 13 7.45 2.38 -0.87
CA THR A 13 7.99 1.40 -1.82
C THR A 13 9.28 0.80 -1.26
N ALA A 14 10.01 0.04 -2.06
CA ALA A 14 11.36 -0.40 -1.75
C ALA A 14 12.36 0.18 -2.77
N LYS A 15 13.50 0.66 -2.29
CA LYS A 15 14.68 0.88 -3.14
C LYS A 15 15.26 -0.48 -3.48
N VAL A 16 15.48 -0.73 -4.77
CA VAL A 16 16.10 -1.97 -5.25
C VAL A 16 17.47 -1.67 -5.84
N ALA A 17 18.38 -2.65 -5.74
CA ALA A 17 19.74 -2.57 -6.25
C ALA A 17 19.77 -2.03 -7.70
N GLY A 18 20.67 -1.08 -7.96
CA GLY A 18 20.87 -0.48 -9.29
C GLY A 18 20.00 0.74 -9.64
N THR A 19 19.09 1.16 -8.75
CA THR A 19 18.27 2.37 -8.99
C THR A 19 18.96 3.68 -8.57
N GLU A 20 19.89 3.63 -7.62
CA GLU A 20 20.71 4.76 -7.15
C GLU A 20 22.14 4.28 -6.85
N ARG A 21 23.13 5.16 -7.02
CA ARG A 21 24.54 4.85 -6.74
C ARG A 21 24.74 4.65 -5.24
N GLY A 22 25.22 3.46 -4.84
CA GLY A 22 25.51 3.14 -3.43
C GLY A 22 24.45 2.28 -2.74
N LEU A 23 23.38 1.90 -3.43
CA LEU A 23 22.43 0.91 -2.91
C LEU A 23 23.07 -0.47 -2.88
N GLY A 24 22.91 -1.16 -1.75
CA GLY A 24 23.27 -2.56 -1.60
C GLY A 24 22.38 -3.50 -2.43
N ASN A 25 22.65 -4.79 -2.33
CA ASN A 25 21.84 -5.82 -3.02
C ASN A 25 20.46 -6.03 -2.39
N ASP A 26 20.29 -5.61 -1.13
CA ASP A 26 19.09 -5.85 -0.34
C ASP A 26 18.08 -4.70 -0.54
N PRO A 27 16.78 -5.00 -0.69
CA PRO A 27 15.76 -3.98 -0.83
C PRO A 27 15.50 -3.26 0.50
N GLU A 28 15.58 -1.94 0.47
CA GLU A 28 15.33 -1.09 1.64
C GLU A 28 13.96 -0.41 1.55
N PRO A 29 13.13 -0.43 2.60
CA PRO A 29 11.87 0.33 2.64
C PRO A 29 12.14 1.84 2.47
N GLU A 30 11.37 2.48 1.60
CA GLU A 30 11.53 3.90 1.24
C GLU A 30 10.17 4.60 1.15
N PHE A 31 10.11 5.87 1.54
CA PHE A 31 8.94 6.72 1.36
C PHE A 31 9.25 7.79 0.31
N SER A 32 9.15 7.40 -0.96
CA SER A 32 9.37 8.29 -2.09
C SER A 32 8.07 9.00 -2.42
N THR A 33 7.85 10.18 -1.83
CA THR A 33 6.67 11.03 -2.04
C THR A 33 6.17 11.03 -3.49
N CYS A 34 4.87 10.84 -3.70
CA CYS A 34 4.22 10.69 -5.02
C CYS A 34 4.78 9.54 -5.89
N PHE A 35 5.46 8.58 -5.28
CA PHE A 35 6.25 7.52 -5.92
C PHE A 35 7.37 8.03 -6.84
N GLY A 36 7.84 9.27 -6.65
CA GLY A 36 8.76 9.93 -7.58
C GLY A 36 9.50 11.12 -6.99
N SER A 37 9.77 11.12 -5.68
CA SER A 37 10.32 12.27 -4.95
C SER A 37 11.54 12.94 -5.60
N PRO A 38 12.51 12.21 -6.20
CA PRO A 38 13.68 12.85 -6.84
C PRO A 38 13.35 13.71 -8.07
N PHE A 39 12.12 13.62 -8.59
CA PHE A 39 11.71 14.26 -9.85
C PHE A 39 10.61 15.31 -9.65
N LEU A 40 10.26 15.66 -8.41
CA LEU A 40 9.20 16.61 -8.10
C LEU A 40 9.76 18.04 -7.96
N PRO A 41 9.54 18.94 -8.93
CA PRO A 41 9.95 20.35 -8.81
C PRO A 41 9.04 21.19 -7.92
N LEU A 42 7.79 20.77 -7.67
CA LEU A 42 6.82 21.50 -6.84
C LEU A 42 6.62 20.81 -5.49
N ASP A 43 5.95 21.52 -4.58
CA ASP A 43 5.50 20.93 -3.31
C ASP A 43 4.59 19.71 -3.58
N PRO A 44 4.79 18.58 -2.87
CA PRO A 44 3.97 17.37 -3.00
C PRO A 44 2.46 17.57 -2.95
N SER A 45 2.00 18.53 -2.14
CA SER A 45 0.57 18.85 -1.99
C SER A 45 -0.06 19.29 -3.31
N VAL A 46 0.69 19.91 -4.22
CA VAL A 46 0.21 20.30 -5.55
C VAL A 46 -0.17 19.07 -6.36
N TYR A 47 0.74 18.10 -6.47
CA TYR A 47 0.49 16.84 -7.18
C TYR A 47 -0.62 16.05 -6.51
N GLY A 48 -0.66 16.08 -5.17
CA GLY A 48 -1.69 15.40 -4.42
C GLY A 48 -3.08 15.96 -4.72
N ASN A 49 -3.27 17.27 -4.61
CA ASN A 49 -4.55 17.92 -4.93
C ASN A 49 -4.97 17.66 -6.39
N MET A 50 -4.03 17.73 -7.34
CA MET A 50 -4.32 17.39 -8.73
C MET A 50 -4.83 15.96 -8.89
N LEU A 51 -4.20 14.98 -8.25
CA LEU A 51 -4.65 13.59 -8.30
C LEU A 51 -6.04 13.43 -7.68
N ARG A 52 -6.29 14.04 -6.51
CA ARG A 52 -7.59 14.01 -5.84
C ARG A 52 -8.70 14.49 -6.77
N ASP A 53 -8.48 15.65 -7.39
CA ASP A 53 -9.48 16.29 -8.23
C ASP A 53 -9.75 15.45 -9.50
N LEU A 54 -8.72 14.83 -10.08
CA LEU A 54 -8.88 13.90 -11.20
C LEU A 54 -9.63 12.62 -10.82
N ILE A 55 -9.33 12.03 -9.66
CA ILE A 55 -10.05 10.86 -9.14
C ILE A 55 -11.54 11.18 -8.98
N ALA A 56 -11.85 12.32 -8.35
CA ALA A 56 -13.23 12.75 -8.11
C ALA A 56 -13.97 13.06 -9.42
N LYS A 57 -13.33 13.82 -10.32
CA LYS A 57 -13.92 14.22 -11.61
C LYS A 57 -14.24 13.04 -12.52
N HIS A 58 -13.39 12.01 -12.52
CA HIS A 58 -13.49 10.89 -13.45
C HIS A 58 -14.02 9.61 -12.81
N ASN A 59 -14.41 9.66 -11.53
CA ASN A 59 -14.89 8.51 -10.76
C ASN A 59 -13.95 7.29 -10.87
N VAL A 60 -12.66 7.53 -10.57
CA VAL A 60 -11.60 6.53 -10.74
C VAL A 60 -11.49 5.63 -9.51
N ASP A 61 -11.41 4.31 -9.74
CA ASP A 61 -11.03 3.36 -8.70
C ASP A 61 -9.50 3.34 -8.51
N CYS A 62 -9.06 3.51 -7.27
CA CYS A 62 -7.64 3.42 -6.92
C CYS A 62 -7.33 2.10 -6.24
N TRP A 63 -6.33 1.40 -6.75
CA TRP A 63 -5.89 0.10 -6.24
C TRP A 63 -4.47 0.19 -5.69
N LEU A 64 -4.23 -0.40 -4.53
CA LEU A 64 -2.88 -0.60 -3.98
C LEU A 64 -2.47 -2.05 -4.22
N VAL A 65 -1.38 -2.27 -4.94
CA VAL A 65 -0.91 -3.61 -5.32
C VAL A 65 0.48 -3.85 -4.76
N ASN A 66 0.61 -4.84 -3.87
CA ASN A 66 1.92 -5.32 -3.43
C ASN A 66 2.59 -6.14 -4.54
N THR A 67 3.69 -5.64 -5.08
CA THR A 67 4.56 -6.35 -6.04
C THR A 67 5.91 -6.75 -5.41
N GLY A 68 6.04 -6.55 -4.11
CA GLY A 68 7.17 -6.89 -3.26
C GLY A 68 7.09 -8.32 -2.75
N TRP A 69 7.06 -8.50 -1.42
CA TRP A 69 7.20 -9.80 -0.76
C TRP A 69 5.91 -10.25 -0.07
N THR A 70 5.80 -11.58 0.10
CA THR A 70 4.77 -12.26 0.88
C THR A 70 5.38 -13.43 1.67
N GLY A 71 4.67 -13.91 2.68
CA GLY A 71 5.11 -15.02 3.55
C GLY A 71 6.27 -14.71 4.51
N GLY A 72 6.71 -13.46 4.58
CA GLY A 72 7.79 -13.00 5.46
C GLY A 72 8.42 -11.71 4.96
N LYS A 73 9.36 -11.18 5.75
CA LYS A 73 10.24 -10.08 5.34
C LYS A 73 11.18 -10.53 4.22
N TYR A 74 11.89 -9.60 3.60
CA TYR A 74 13.03 -9.94 2.74
C TYR A 74 13.98 -10.90 3.46
N GLY A 75 14.50 -11.91 2.75
CA GLY A 75 15.34 -12.98 3.29
C GLY A 75 14.58 -14.16 3.93
N VAL A 76 13.30 -14.01 4.27
CA VAL A 76 12.45 -15.08 4.85
C VAL A 76 11.28 -15.43 3.92
N GLY A 77 10.57 -14.41 3.47
CA GLY A 77 9.47 -14.54 2.52
C GLY A 77 9.95 -14.71 1.09
N SER A 78 8.98 -14.76 0.16
CA SER A 78 9.23 -14.82 -1.27
C SER A 78 8.60 -13.63 -1.97
N ARG A 79 9.10 -13.31 -3.17
CA ARG A 79 8.50 -12.25 -3.99
C ARG A 79 7.09 -12.66 -4.43
N MET A 80 6.17 -11.71 -4.47
CA MET A 80 4.82 -11.90 -4.96
C MET A 80 4.84 -12.60 -6.33
N PRO A 81 4.15 -13.76 -6.49
CA PRO A 81 4.15 -14.47 -7.76
C PRO A 81 3.60 -13.60 -8.89
N ILE A 82 4.33 -13.47 -9.99
CA ILE A 82 3.93 -12.61 -11.11
C ILE A 82 2.57 -13.00 -11.71
N LYS A 83 2.20 -14.29 -11.64
CA LYS A 83 0.88 -14.77 -12.07
C LYS A 83 -0.24 -14.17 -11.21
N VAL A 84 -0.02 -14.06 -9.90
CA VAL A 84 -0.99 -13.47 -8.95
C VAL A 84 -1.16 -11.97 -9.21
N THR A 85 -0.06 -11.23 -9.33
CA THR A 85 -0.14 -9.78 -9.57
C THR A 85 -0.79 -9.47 -10.92
N ARG A 86 -0.53 -10.29 -11.96
CA ARG A 86 -1.22 -10.19 -13.25
C ARG A 86 -2.71 -10.49 -13.15
N ALA A 87 -3.11 -11.54 -12.43
CA ALA A 87 -4.53 -11.88 -12.24
C ALA A 87 -5.29 -10.75 -11.52
N LEU A 88 -4.72 -10.19 -10.45
CA LEU A 88 -5.26 -9.03 -9.74
C LEU A 88 -5.40 -7.81 -10.66
N LEU A 89 -4.37 -7.51 -11.45
CA LEU A 89 -4.39 -6.40 -12.39
C LEU A 89 -5.45 -6.60 -13.49
N THR A 90 -5.54 -7.82 -14.05
CA THR A 90 -6.58 -8.16 -15.03
C THR A 90 -7.98 -7.97 -14.46
N ALA A 91 -8.23 -8.41 -13.23
CA ALA A 91 -9.52 -8.25 -12.55
C ALA A 91 -9.85 -6.77 -12.26
N ALA A 92 -8.84 -5.96 -11.90
CA ALA A 92 -9.03 -4.53 -11.72
C ALA A 92 -9.37 -3.83 -13.06
N LEU A 93 -8.67 -4.17 -14.14
CA LEU A 93 -8.83 -3.55 -15.46
C LEU A 93 -10.13 -3.96 -16.16
N ASN A 94 -10.55 -5.23 -16.06
CA ASN A 94 -11.80 -5.71 -16.65
C ASN A 94 -13.03 -5.43 -15.75
N GLY A 95 -12.80 -4.88 -14.55
CA GLY A 95 -13.84 -4.49 -13.60
C GLY A 95 -14.40 -5.62 -12.74
N SER A 96 -13.97 -6.88 -12.92
CA SER A 96 -14.48 -8.01 -12.12
C SER A 96 -14.13 -7.88 -10.64
N LEU A 97 -13.02 -7.21 -10.31
CA LEU A 97 -12.60 -6.99 -8.92
C LEU A 97 -13.56 -6.07 -8.15
N ARG A 98 -14.40 -5.28 -8.82
CA ARG A 98 -15.40 -4.43 -8.15
C ARG A 98 -16.56 -5.21 -7.54
N ASN A 99 -16.79 -6.44 -8.01
CA ASN A 99 -17.99 -7.21 -7.73
C ASN A 99 -17.73 -8.39 -6.77
N VAL A 100 -16.56 -8.43 -6.12
CA VAL A 100 -16.23 -9.46 -5.13
C VAL A 100 -16.50 -8.95 -3.72
N GLU A 101 -16.51 -9.87 -2.76
CA GLU A 101 -16.58 -9.50 -1.35
C GLU A 101 -15.25 -8.95 -0.86
N PHE A 102 -15.32 -7.96 0.02
CA PHE A 102 -14.17 -7.30 0.62
C PHE A 102 -14.22 -7.40 2.14
N ARG A 103 -13.05 -7.61 2.74
CA ARG A 103 -12.83 -7.41 4.18
C ARG A 103 -12.08 -6.09 4.39
N THR A 104 -12.24 -5.50 5.57
CA THR A 104 -11.41 -4.38 5.98
C THR A 104 -10.09 -4.89 6.56
N ASP A 105 -8.96 -4.38 6.09
CA ASP A 105 -7.67 -4.65 6.68
C ASP A 105 -7.56 -4.05 8.09
N LYS A 106 -7.09 -4.84 9.07
CA LYS A 106 -7.08 -4.43 10.48
C LYS A 106 -6.01 -3.40 10.83
N TYR A 107 -4.98 -3.22 10.00
CA TYR A 107 -3.86 -2.31 10.28
C TYR A 107 -3.95 -1.01 9.47
N PHE A 108 -4.41 -1.10 8.22
CA PHE A 108 -4.46 0.02 7.30
C PHE A 108 -5.89 0.47 6.95
N GLY A 109 -6.90 -0.34 7.29
CA GLY A 109 -8.31 0.02 7.08
C GLY A 109 -8.77 0.04 5.63
N PHE A 110 -7.94 -0.35 4.66
CA PHE A 110 -8.37 -0.47 3.25
C PHE A 110 -9.19 -1.74 3.02
N ALA A 111 -10.00 -1.73 1.96
CA ALA A 111 -10.74 -2.90 1.52
C ALA A 111 -9.81 -3.89 0.80
N VAL A 112 -9.87 -5.17 1.17
CA VAL A 112 -9.10 -6.26 0.55
C VAL A 112 -10.07 -7.33 0.05
N PRO A 113 -9.97 -7.80 -1.21
CA PRO A 113 -10.86 -8.83 -1.72
C PRO A 113 -10.67 -10.14 -0.92
N THR A 114 -11.76 -10.84 -0.60
CA THR A 114 -11.71 -12.10 0.16
C THR A 114 -11.36 -13.30 -0.71
N ALA A 115 -11.72 -13.24 -2.01
CA ALA A 115 -11.42 -14.26 -3.00
C ALA A 115 -11.31 -13.64 -4.40
N LEU A 116 -10.54 -14.29 -5.27
CA LEU A 116 -10.49 -14.00 -6.70
C LEU A 116 -10.06 -15.26 -7.45
N ASP A 117 -10.80 -15.62 -8.50
CA ASP A 117 -10.48 -16.79 -9.33
C ASP A 117 -9.05 -16.73 -9.87
N GLY A 118 -8.32 -17.83 -9.73
CA GLY A 118 -6.93 -17.93 -10.15
C GLY A 118 -5.92 -17.26 -9.19
N VAL A 119 -6.38 -16.73 -8.04
CA VAL A 119 -5.52 -16.23 -6.96
C VAL A 119 -5.76 -17.05 -5.69
N PRO A 120 -4.70 -17.65 -5.10
CA PRO A 120 -4.84 -18.35 -3.82
C PRO A 120 -5.30 -17.39 -2.71
N SER A 121 -6.40 -17.73 -2.02
CA SER A 121 -7.04 -16.84 -1.04
C SER A 121 -6.11 -16.51 0.14
N GLU A 122 -5.18 -17.41 0.49
CA GLU A 122 -4.19 -17.16 1.53
C GLU A 122 -3.27 -15.97 1.22
N ILE A 123 -3.06 -15.61 -0.05
CA ILE A 123 -2.26 -14.45 -0.43
C ILE A 123 -3.06 -13.14 -0.24
N LEU A 124 -4.39 -13.19 -0.34
CA LEU A 124 -5.28 -12.04 -0.14
C LEU A 124 -5.42 -11.67 1.33
N ASP A 125 -5.02 -12.56 2.24
CA ASP A 125 -4.84 -12.23 3.65
C ASP A 125 -3.41 -12.53 4.10
N PRO A 126 -2.50 -11.52 4.06
CA PRO A 126 -1.07 -11.75 4.14
C PRO A 126 -0.65 -12.46 5.44
N VAL A 127 -1.43 -12.33 6.53
CA VAL A 127 -1.19 -13.08 7.77
C VAL A 127 -1.13 -14.58 7.50
N ASN A 128 -1.93 -15.10 6.57
CA ASN A 128 -2.04 -16.52 6.24
C ASN A 128 -0.79 -17.06 5.56
N THR A 129 -0.07 -16.22 4.82
CA THR A 129 1.21 -16.60 4.20
C THR A 129 2.38 -16.68 5.18
N TRP A 130 2.31 -15.97 6.32
CA TRP A 130 3.39 -15.96 7.31
C TRP A 130 3.31 -17.19 8.21
N LYS A 131 4.47 -17.82 8.45
CA LYS A 131 4.60 -18.94 9.39
C LYS A 131 4.40 -18.47 10.83
N ASP A 132 5.07 -17.38 11.22
CA ASP A 132 4.93 -16.74 12.52
C ASP A 132 3.93 -15.58 12.43
N LYS A 133 2.75 -15.77 13.01
CA LYS A 133 1.67 -14.78 13.01
C LYS A 133 1.97 -13.60 13.95
N ALA A 134 2.73 -13.84 15.02
CA ALA A 134 3.15 -12.79 15.94
C ALA A 134 4.22 -11.91 15.28
N GLU A 135 5.15 -12.50 14.52
CA GLU A 135 6.11 -11.73 13.73
C GLU A 135 5.41 -10.87 12.66
N PHE A 136 4.39 -11.41 12.00
CA PHE A 136 3.56 -10.65 11.07
C PHE A 136 2.90 -9.45 11.76
N ASP A 137 2.26 -9.66 12.91
CA ASP A 137 1.59 -8.58 13.66
C ASP A 137 2.58 -7.50 14.11
N ALA A 138 3.72 -7.89 14.67
CA ALA A 138 4.78 -6.95 15.05
C ALA A 138 5.30 -6.15 13.84
N THR A 139 5.46 -6.82 12.68
CA THR A 139 5.94 -6.17 11.45
C THR A 139 4.91 -5.20 10.88
N ALA A 140 3.64 -5.59 10.85
CA ALA A 140 2.55 -4.75 10.38
C ALA A 140 2.41 -3.50 11.26
N ARG A 141 2.43 -3.65 12.60
CA ARG A 141 2.40 -2.50 13.54
C ARG A 141 3.59 -1.57 13.35
N LYS A 142 4.80 -2.12 13.17
CA LYS A 142 6.00 -1.33 12.87
C LYS A 142 5.81 -0.53 11.58
N LEU A 143 5.26 -1.15 10.54
CA LEU A 143 4.99 -0.48 9.27
C LEU A 143 3.95 0.64 9.42
N VAL A 144 2.86 0.42 10.16
CA VAL A 144 1.88 1.47 10.50
C VAL A 144 2.57 2.67 11.15
N GLY A 145 3.42 2.44 12.16
CA GLY A 145 4.16 3.52 12.81
C GLY A 145 5.13 4.25 11.87
N MET A 146 5.74 3.55 10.92
CA MET A 146 6.57 4.18 9.87
C MET A 146 5.73 5.09 8.96
N PHE A 147 4.53 4.67 8.56
CA PHE A 147 3.61 5.49 7.77
C PHE A 147 3.19 6.74 8.52
N GLN A 148 2.74 6.60 9.78
CA GLN A 148 2.33 7.73 10.62
C GLN A 148 3.47 8.74 10.80
N LYS A 149 4.67 8.26 11.14
CA LYS A 149 5.87 9.10 11.28
C LYS A 149 6.22 9.83 9.98
N ASN A 150 6.17 9.15 8.84
CA ASN A 150 6.44 9.79 7.55
C ASN A 150 5.38 10.83 7.21
N PHE A 151 4.10 10.58 7.53
CA PHE A 151 3.00 11.43 7.10
C PHE A 151 2.87 12.73 7.91
N ALA A 152 3.45 12.80 9.12
CA ALA A 152 3.45 13.99 9.97
C ALA A 152 3.87 15.29 9.24
N LYS A 153 4.77 15.19 8.24
CA LYS A 153 5.21 16.35 7.43
C LYS A 153 4.13 16.92 6.50
N PHE A 154 3.08 16.16 6.21
CA PHE A 154 1.99 16.54 5.30
C PHE A 154 0.71 16.96 6.02
N GLU A 155 0.58 16.68 7.33
CA GLU A 155 -0.68 16.87 8.08
C GLU A 155 -1.26 18.28 7.99
N ALA A 156 -0.40 19.31 8.00
CA ALA A 156 -0.82 20.70 7.88
C ALA A 156 -1.30 21.09 6.47
N GLN A 157 -0.96 20.30 5.45
CA GLN A 157 -1.20 20.58 4.04
C GLN A 157 -2.38 19.79 3.45
N VAL A 158 -2.93 18.83 4.19
CA VAL A 158 -4.01 17.96 3.73
C VAL A 158 -5.30 18.19 4.52
N ASP A 159 -6.43 17.87 3.89
CA ASP A 159 -7.74 17.94 4.53
C ASP A 159 -7.91 16.92 5.67
N ALA A 160 -8.98 17.07 6.45
CA ALA A 160 -9.26 16.20 7.58
C ALA A 160 -9.54 14.75 7.15
N GLU A 161 -10.08 14.52 5.96
CA GLU A 161 -10.40 13.18 5.46
C GLU A 161 -9.13 12.39 5.13
N VAL A 162 -8.15 13.03 4.49
CA VAL A 162 -6.84 12.42 4.21
C VAL A 162 -6.08 12.14 5.51
N ARG A 163 -6.14 13.04 6.51
CA ARG A 163 -5.57 12.77 7.84
C ARG A 163 -6.25 11.59 8.53
N ALA A 164 -7.57 11.50 8.46
CA ALA A 164 -8.34 10.40 9.02
C ALA A 164 -8.09 9.06 8.30
N ALA A 165 -7.53 9.09 7.09
CA ALA A 165 -7.13 7.90 6.35
C ALA A 165 -5.77 7.32 6.80
N ALA A 166 -5.11 7.94 7.78
CA ALA A 166 -3.90 7.39 8.38
C ALA A 166 -4.16 5.98 8.91
N PRO A 167 -3.24 5.03 8.69
CA PRO A 167 -3.39 3.70 9.23
C PRO A 167 -3.35 3.77 10.75
N ASP A 168 -4.28 3.07 11.38
CA ASP A 168 -4.31 2.87 12.81
C ASP A 168 -4.67 1.41 13.07
N VAL A 169 -4.01 0.82 14.05
CA VAL A 169 -4.25 -0.58 14.38
C VAL A 169 -5.57 -0.62 15.12
N LYS A 170 -6.65 -0.93 14.38
CA LYS A 170 -7.94 -1.14 15.01
C LYS A 170 -7.78 -2.30 15.98
N MET A 171 -7.81 -2.00 17.28
CA MET A 171 -8.04 -3.03 18.28
C MET A 171 -9.35 -3.69 17.86
N ALA A 172 -9.32 -5.01 17.66
CA ALA A 172 -10.56 -5.74 17.47
C ALA A 172 -11.44 -5.39 18.68
N ALA A 173 -12.60 -4.78 18.43
CA ALA A 173 -13.62 -4.72 19.44
C ALA A 173 -13.93 -6.18 19.79
N GLU A 174 -13.69 -6.55 21.04
CA GLU A 174 -14.15 -7.80 21.63
C GLU A 174 -15.68 -7.92 21.52
#